data_AF-A0A8C3DV12-F1
#
_entry.id   AF-A0A8C3DV12-F1
#
_cell.length_a   1.000
_cell.length_b   1.000
_cell.length_c   1.000
_cell.angle_alpha   90.00
_cell.angle_beta   90.00
_cell.angle_gamma   90.00
#
_symmetry.space_group_name_H-M   'P 1'
#
loop_
_entity.id
_entity.type
_entity.pdbx_description
1 polymer ?
#
loop_
_entity_poly.entity_id
_entity_poly.type
_entity_poly.pdbx_seq_one_letter_code
_entity_poly.pdbx_strand_id
1 'polypeptide(L)'
;MGWLGVALGGKLSCWLGSPLPPFCLRVPTAILLRVPHSHFPTWVSQWLPFYHDVLSAILLGVPTADLLPRGPHGHSPTLEAPGCSLMPPTLQCRMECRDVPAETLYDVLHDIEYRKKWDTNVIETFDIGRLTANSDVGYYAWRCPKPLKNRDVVTLRSWLPMGSDYIIMNYSVKHPKYPPRKDMVRAVSIQTGYLIEGTGAKSCTITYLAQVDPKGSLPKWVVNKSSQFLAPKAMKKMYKACLKYPEWKQKHDPHFKPWLFPEQSRLPALALSELSLQHADSLENIDESSLAESKEDRGEGSDEDSLT
;
A
#
# COMPACT_ATOMS: atom_id res chain seq x y z
N MET A 1 -13.03 -43.26 -15.87
CA MET A 1 -11.69 -43.77 -15.51
C MET A 1 -10.96 -42.66 -14.78
N GLY A 2 -10.64 -42.89 -13.51
CA GLY A 2 -10.20 -41.84 -12.59
C GLY A 2 -8.72 -41.49 -12.71
N TRP A 3 -8.36 -40.38 -12.08
CA TRP A 3 -7.09 -40.22 -11.38
C TRP A 3 -7.35 -39.57 -10.02
N LEU A 4 -6.80 -40.23 -9.01
CA LEU A 4 -6.75 -39.88 -7.59
C LEU A 4 -5.45 -39.09 -7.37
N GLY A 5 -5.42 -38.09 -6.48
CA GLY A 5 -4.15 -37.69 -5.86
C GLY A 5 -3.99 -36.24 -5.37
N VAL A 6 -4.10 -36.12 -4.04
CA VAL A 6 -3.23 -35.36 -3.12
C VAL A 6 -3.41 -33.84 -2.99
N ALA A 7 -3.93 -33.47 -1.81
CA ALA A 7 -3.81 -32.17 -1.18
C ALA A 7 -2.37 -31.93 -0.69
N LEU A 8 -1.76 -30.78 -1.02
CA LEU A 8 -0.58 -30.24 -0.34
C LEU A 8 -0.55 -28.70 -0.45
N GLY A 9 -0.57 -28.04 0.72
CA GLY A 9 0.20 -26.82 1.01
C GLY A 9 -0.33 -25.49 0.47
N GLY A 10 -0.76 -24.61 1.38
CA GLY A 10 -0.97 -23.19 1.10
C GLY A 10 0.30 -22.55 0.53
N LYS A 11 0.21 -22.00 -0.68
CA LYS A 11 1.31 -21.31 -1.36
C LYS A 11 1.00 -19.82 -1.43
N LEU A 12 1.83 -19.04 -0.75
CA LEU A 12 2.07 -17.64 -1.05
C LEU A 12 2.75 -17.59 -2.44
N SER A 13 2.15 -16.94 -3.43
CA SER A 13 2.74 -16.82 -4.77
C SER A 13 3.23 -15.39 -5.01
N CYS A 14 4.56 -15.22 -5.07
CA CYS A 14 5.20 -14.05 -5.68
C CYS A 14 5.51 -14.40 -7.12
N TRP A 15 4.88 -13.73 -8.08
CA TRP A 15 5.17 -13.90 -9.51
C TRP A 15 6.17 -12.84 -9.96
N LEU A 16 7.33 -13.27 -10.48
CA LEU A 16 8.12 -12.50 -11.44
C LEU A 16 7.74 -13.01 -12.85
N GLY A 17 7.45 -12.07 -13.76
CA GLY A 17 6.63 -12.28 -14.95
C GLY A 17 7.10 -13.33 -15.97
N SER A 18 6.11 -13.98 -16.58
CA SER A 18 6.12 -14.56 -17.94
C SER A 18 4.65 -14.74 -18.39
N PRO A 19 4.34 -14.64 -19.70
CA PRO A 19 2.97 -14.39 -20.19
C PRO A 19 2.10 -15.66 -20.15
N LEU A 20 0.88 -15.54 -19.61
CA LEU A 20 -0.14 -16.58 -19.62
C LEU A 20 -1.07 -16.46 -20.85
N PRO A 21 -1.65 -17.58 -21.34
CA PRO A 21 -2.38 -17.68 -22.62
C PRO A 21 -3.78 -17.02 -22.60
N PRO A 22 -4.42 -16.77 -23.77
CA PRO A 22 -5.40 -15.69 -23.97
C PRO A 22 -6.83 -15.96 -23.46
N PHE A 23 -7.04 -16.84 -22.48
CA PHE A 23 -8.38 -17.22 -22.03
C PHE A 23 -8.92 -16.48 -20.77
N CYS A 24 -8.17 -15.54 -20.20
CA CYS A 24 -8.60 -14.77 -19.00
C CYS A 24 -9.04 -13.32 -19.25
N LEU A 25 -9.22 -12.89 -20.51
CA LEU A 25 -9.45 -11.49 -20.87
C LEU A 25 -10.90 -10.96 -20.75
N ARG A 26 -11.77 -11.57 -19.92
CA ARG A 26 -13.18 -11.13 -19.81
C ARG A 26 -13.57 -10.35 -18.57
N VAL A 27 -12.64 -9.91 -17.73
CA VAL A 27 -12.98 -9.08 -16.55
C VAL A 27 -11.94 -7.97 -16.29
N PRO A 28 -11.83 -6.97 -17.16
CA PRO A 28 -11.60 -5.62 -16.61
C PRO A 28 -12.44 -4.49 -17.24
N THR A 29 -12.97 -4.66 -18.46
CA THR A 29 -13.74 -3.58 -19.14
C THR A 29 -15.18 -3.48 -18.64
N ALA A 30 -15.74 -4.56 -18.08
CA ALA A 30 -17.15 -4.61 -17.66
C ALA A 30 -17.45 -3.88 -16.34
N ILE A 31 -16.43 -3.54 -15.54
CA ILE A 31 -16.63 -2.92 -14.22
C ILE A 31 -16.90 -1.40 -14.35
N LEU A 32 -16.33 -0.75 -15.36
CA LEU A 32 -16.66 0.64 -15.73
C LEU A 32 -18.01 0.75 -16.46
N LEU A 33 -18.51 -0.32 -17.10
CA LEU A 33 -19.78 -0.31 -17.84
C LEU A 33 -21.03 -0.60 -16.99
N ARG A 34 -20.88 -0.87 -15.68
CA ARG A 34 -22.02 -1.13 -14.77
C ARG A 34 -22.36 0.03 -13.82
N VAL A 35 -21.58 1.10 -13.80
CA VAL A 35 -21.90 2.31 -13.02
C VAL A 35 -22.29 3.42 -14.00
N PRO A 36 -23.56 3.87 -14.03
CA PRO A 36 -23.96 4.96 -14.91
C PRO A 36 -23.10 6.20 -14.63
N HIS A 37 -22.56 6.83 -15.69
CA HIS A 37 -21.74 8.04 -15.60
C HIS A 37 -22.37 9.19 -14.80
N SER A 38 -23.70 9.17 -14.62
CA SER A 38 -24.48 10.12 -13.83
C SER A 38 -24.32 9.99 -12.31
N HIS A 39 -23.63 8.95 -11.81
CA HIS A 39 -23.41 8.73 -10.38
C HIS A 39 -22.01 9.08 -9.88
N PHE A 40 -21.10 9.53 -10.76
CA PHE A 40 -19.77 9.94 -10.33
C PHE A 40 -19.81 11.39 -9.83
N PRO A 41 -19.47 11.66 -8.55
CA PRO A 41 -19.25 13.01 -8.08
C PRO A 41 -18.06 13.65 -8.82
N THR A 42 -18.07 14.97 -8.97
CA THR A 42 -17.03 15.77 -9.65
C THR A 42 -15.60 15.59 -9.11
N TRP A 43 -15.42 14.98 -7.94
CA TRP A 43 -14.11 14.58 -7.45
C TRP A 43 -13.58 13.32 -8.15
N VAL A 44 -14.42 12.35 -8.53
CA VAL A 44 -13.96 11.11 -9.19
C VAL A 44 -13.29 11.39 -10.55
N SER A 45 -13.66 12.46 -11.25
CA SER A 45 -12.99 12.86 -12.50
C SER A 45 -11.55 13.37 -12.31
N GLN A 46 -11.19 13.90 -11.14
CA GLN A 46 -9.80 14.26 -10.82
C GLN A 46 -8.96 13.04 -10.43
N TRP A 47 -9.63 11.94 -10.06
CA TRP A 47 -9.02 10.68 -9.63
C TRP A 47 -9.01 9.62 -10.73
N LEU A 48 -9.82 9.76 -11.79
CA LEU A 48 -9.97 8.79 -12.86
C LEU A 48 -8.64 8.31 -13.46
N PRO A 49 -7.63 9.18 -13.72
CA PRO A 49 -6.35 8.74 -14.25
C PRO A 49 -5.59 7.83 -13.27
N PHE A 50 -5.48 8.24 -11.99
CA PHE A 50 -4.80 7.45 -10.97
C PHE A 50 -5.56 6.18 -10.59
N TYR A 51 -6.88 6.24 -10.58
CA TYR A 51 -7.76 5.09 -10.33
C TYR A 51 -7.66 4.09 -11.48
N HIS A 52 -7.62 4.56 -12.72
CA HIS A 52 -7.38 3.74 -13.90
C HIS A 52 -5.99 3.12 -13.87
N ASP A 53 -4.95 3.84 -13.46
CA ASP A 53 -3.58 3.32 -13.37
C ASP A 53 -3.43 2.27 -12.26
N VAL A 54 -4.02 2.50 -11.08
CA VAL A 54 -4.03 1.51 -9.98
C VAL A 54 -4.85 0.30 -10.35
N LEU A 55 -6.07 0.47 -10.85
CA LEU A 55 -6.89 -0.66 -11.27
C LEU A 55 -6.27 -1.40 -12.45
N SER A 56 -5.64 -0.70 -13.40
CA SER A 56 -4.94 -1.34 -14.52
C SER A 56 -3.70 -2.09 -14.06
N ALA A 57 -2.90 -1.52 -13.15
CA ALA A 57 -1.75 -2.21 -12.57
C ALA A 57 -2.17 -3.43 -11.73
N ILE A 58 -3.25 -3.31 -10.95
CA ILE A 58 -3.78 -4.39 -10.11
C ILE A 58 -4.46 -5.49 -10.95
N LEU A 59 -5.26 -5.13 -11.97
CA LEU A 59 -6.06 -6.08 -12.77
C LEU A 59 -5.29 -6.66 -13.96
N LEU A 60 -4.37 -5.91 -14.56
CA LEU A 60 -3.61 -6.35 -15.75
C LEU A 60 -2.19 -6.83 -15.41
N GLY A 61 -1.68 -6.56 -14.20
CA GLY A 61 -0.30 -6.90 -13.81
C GLY A 61 0.76 -6.18 -14.67
N VAL A 62 0.39 -5.07 -15.32
CA VAL A 62 1.26 -4.32 -16.24
C VAL A 62 2.02 -3.25 -15.44
N PRO A 63 3.36 -3.15 -15.58
CA PRO A 63 4.13 -2.05 -15.00
C PRO A 63 3.63 -0.70 -15.56
N THR A 64 3.39 0.28 -14.69
CA THR A 64 2.87 1.61 -15.05
C THR A 64 3.73 2.38 -16.06
N ALA A 65 4.99 1.98 -16.25
CA ALA A 65 5.89 2.54 -17.26
C ALA A 65 5.37 2.36 -18.70
N ASP A 66 4.53 1.36 -18.97
CA ASP A 66 3.92 1.13 -20.28
C ASP A 66 2.61 1.91 -20.51
N LEU A 67 2.09 2.59 -19.47
CA LEU A 67 0.82 3.34 -19.53
C LEU A 67 0.99 4.83 -19.82
N LEU A 68 2.22 5.34 -19.92
CA LEU A 68 2.46 6.71 -20.35
C LEU A 68 2.21 6.85 -21.86
N PRO A 69 1.56 7.94 -22.33
CA PRO A 69 1.32 8.14 -23.74
C PRO A 69 2.66 8.25 -24.47
N ARG A 70 2.99 7.22 -25.26
CA ARG A 70 4.10 7.26 -26.20
C ARG A 70 3.78 8.35 -27.23
N GLY A 71 4.54 9.45 -27.19
CA GLY A 71 4.49 10.49 -28.21
C GLY A 71 4.69 9.88 -29.60
N PRO A 72 4.12 10.49 -30.65
CA PRO A 72 3.94 9.82 -31.93
C PRO A 72 5.20 9.90 -32.78
N HIS A 73 6.35 9.38 -32.33
CA HIS A 73 7.46 9.05 -33.22
C HIS A 73 8.24 7.87 -32.65
N GLY A 74 8.06 6.71 -33.30
CA GLY A 74 8.86 5.52 -33.03
C GLY A 74 10.29 5.72 -33.49
N HIS A 75 11.20 5.90 -32.54
CA HIS A 75 12.60 5.51 -32.65
C HIS A 75 13.08 5.02 -31.28
N SER A 76 13.71 3.85 -31.27
CA SER A 76 14.48 3.36 -30.14
C SER A 76 15.85 4.02 -30.15
N PRO A 77 16.30 4.65 -29.06
CA PRO A 77 17.72 4.87 -28.82
C PRO A 77 18.14 4.05 -27.59
N THR A 78 18.92 3.00 -27.83
CA THR A 78 19.96 2.57 -26.89
C THR A 78 20.95 3.71 -26.75
N LEU A 79 20.78 4.52 -25.71
CA LEU A 79 21.78 5.42 -25.15
C LEU A 79 21.37 5.69 -23.70
N GLU A 80 22.13 5.11 -22.76
CA GLU A 80 22.05 5.48 -21.35
C GLU A 80 22.34 6.97 -21.22
N ALA A 81 21.29 7.77 -21.04
CA ALA A 81 21.44 9.16 -20.64
C ALA A 81 21.76 9.21 -19.15
N PRO A 82 22.89 9.80 -18.72
CA PRO A 82 23.18 9.99 -17.32
C PRO A 82 22.21 11.04 -16.78
N GLY A 83 21.26 10.62 -15.93
CA GLY A 83 20.29 11.51 -15.29
C GLY A 83 18.83 11.10 -15.39
N CYS A 84 18.48 10.00 -16.06
CA CYS A 84 17.12 9.46 -16.02
C CYS A 84 16.95 8.69 -14.69
N SER A 85 16.31 9.29 -13.69
CA SER A 85 15.91 8.56 -12.49
C SER A 85 14.92 7.47 -12.92
N LEU A 86 15.41 6.23 -13.02
CA LEU A 86 14.57 5.07 -13.31
C LEU A 86 13.45 5.06 -12.27
N MET A 87 12.19 5.10 -12.71
CA MET A 87 11.05 4.98 -11.81
C MET A 87 11.21 3.72 -10.96
N PRO A 88 10.99 3.80 -9.64
CA PRO A 88 11.16 2.64 -8.78
C PRO A 88 10.15 1.54 -9.17
N PRO A 89 10.53 0.26 -9.03
CA PRO A 89 9.67 -0.85 -9.39
C PRO A 89 8.41 -0.89 -8.52
N THR A 90 7.29 -1.29 -9.13
CA THR A 90 6.04 -1.54 -8.41
C THR A 90 6.07 -2.92 -7.76
N LEU A 91 5.89 -2.96 -6.45
CA LEU A 91 5.70 -4.17 -5.68
C LEU A 91 4.21 -4.51 -5.64
N GLN A 92 3.86 -5.77 -5.90
CA GLN A 92 2.52 -6.30 -5.70
C GLN A 92 2.57 -7.55 -4.81
N CYS A 93 1.68 -7.61 -3.81
CA CYS A 93 1.52 -8.77 -2.95
C CYS A 93 0.03 -9.11 -2.82
N ARG A 94 -0.33 -10.35 -3.08
CA ARG A 94 -1.71 -10.84 -2.96
C ARG A 94 -1.78 -11.92 -1.88
N MET A 95 -2.78 -11.83 -1.01
CA MET A 95 -2.97 -12.76 0.10
C MET A 95 -4.46 -13.10 0.26
N GLU A 96 -4.76 -14.40 0.25
CA GLU A 96 -6.08 -14.94 0.56
C GLU A 96 -6.26 -15.02 2.09
N CYS A 97 -7.37 -14.50 2.60
CA CYS A 97 -7.75 -14.55 4.02
C CYS A 97 -9.05 -15.36 4.14
N ARG A 98 -8.96 -16.62 4.59
CA ARG A 98 -10.09 -17.58 4.55
C ARG A 98 -11.08 -17.45 5.70
N ASP A 99 -10.66 -16.76 6.76
CA ASP A 99 -11.33 -16.66 8.05
C ASP A 99 -11.40 -15.22 8.56
N VAL A 100 -11.19 -14.25 7.66
CA VAL A 100 -11.34 -12.82 7.92
C VAL A 100 -12.31 -12.23 6.89
N PRO A 101 -13.43 -11.61 7.31
CA PRO A 101 -14.30 -10.88 6.39
C PRO A 101 -13.64 -9.59 5.91
N ALA A 102 -14.01 -9.13 4.71
CA ALA A 102 -13.46 -7.93 4.09
C ALA A 102 -13.57 -6.68 4.98
N GLU A 103 -14.70 -6.54 5.70
CA GLU A 103 -14.97 -5.44 6.65
C GLU A 103 -13.95 -5.37 7.78
N THR A 104 -13.58 -6.51 8.37
CA THR A 104 -12.57 -6.55 9.45
C THR A 104 -11.21 -6.10 8.94
N LEU A 105 -10.82 -6.55 7.74
CA LEU A 105 -9.56 -6.14 7.14
C LEU A 105 -9.55 -4.65 6.78
N TYR A 106 -10.67 -4.14 6.29
CA TYR A 106 -10.88 -2.72 6.01
C TYR A 106 -10.78 -1.85 7.26
N ASP A 107 -11.37 -2.30 8.37
CA ASP A 107 -11.25 -1.63 9.67
C ASP A 107 -9.80 -1.63 10.19
N VAL A 108 -9.10 -2.77 10.12
CA VAL A 108 -7.70 -2.87 10.58
C VAL A 108 -6.76 -1.94 9.81
N LEU A 109 -7.03 -1.69 8.53
CA LEU A 109 -6.23 -0.77 7.72
C LEU A 109 -6.51 0.70 8.02
N HIS A 110 -7.71 1.04 8.48
CA HIS A 110 -8.08 2.41 8.86
C HIS A 110 -7.76 2.75 10.32
N ASP A 111 -7.81 1.77 11.24
CA ASP A 111 -7.67 2.01 12.67
C ASP A 111 -6.21 2.29 13.05
N ILE A 112 -5.84 3.58 13.08
CA ILE A 112 -4.49 4.06 13.39
C ILE A 112 -4.11 3.80 14.85
N GLU A 113 -5.08 3.79 15.75
CA GLU A 113 -4.83 3.43 17.14
C GLU A 113 -4.42 1.95 17.22
N TYR A 114 -5.17 1.09 16.54
CA TYR A 114 -4.81 -0.32 16.45
C TYR A 114 -3.50 -0.56 15.70
N ARG A 115 -3.17 0.26 14.69
CA ARG A 115 -1.91 0.17 13.95
C ARG A 115 -0.69 0.16 14.88
N LYS A 116 -0.70 0.99 15.92
CA LYS A 116 0.36 1.06 16.95
C LYS A 116 0.49 -0.24 17.76
N LYS A 117 -0.57 -1.06 17.82
CA LYS A 117 -0.58 -2.31 18.57
C LYS A 117 0.07 -3.47 17.81
N TRP A 118 -0.17 -3.57 16.51
CA TRP A 118 0.26 -4.73 15.72
C TRP A 118 1.47 -4.45 14.81
N ASP A 119 1.69 -3.20 14.41
CA ASP A 119 2.84 -2.82 13.59
C ASP A 119 4.03 -2.41 14.47
N THR A 120 4.87 -3.39 14.78
CA THR A 120 6.06 -3.23 15.64
C THR A 120 7.07 -2.22 15.11
N ASN A 121 7.01 -1.90 13.82
CA ASN A 121 7.96 -0.98 13.20
C ASN A 121 7.51 0.47 13.35
N VAL A 122 6.27 0.75 13.73
CA VAL A 122 5.77 2.11 13.95
C VAL A 122 6.57 2.80 15.05
N ILE A 123 7.06 3.99 14.71
CA ILE A 123 7.59 4.96 15.67
C ILE A 123 6.47 5.92 16.05
N GLU A 124 5.78 6.45 15.05
CA GLU A 124 4.76 7.47 15.21
C GLU A 124 3.78 7.41 14.03
N THR A 125 2.49 7.57 14.32
CA THR A 125 1.42 7.61 13.30
C THR A 125 0.21 8.35 13.83
N PHE A 126 -0.35 9.24 13.01
CA PHE A 126 -1.55 10.02 13.30
C PHE A 126 -2.10 10.66 12.02
N ASP A 127 -3.41 10.92 11.99
CA ASP A 127 -4.03 11.75 10.96
C ASP A 127 -3.84 13.23 11.27
N ILE A 128 -3.52 14.02 10.25
CA ILE A 128 -3.25 15.46 10.32
C ILE A 128 -4.54 16.26 10.12
N GLY A 129 -5.32 15.92 9.09
CA GLY A 129 -6.48 16.70 8.69
C GLY A 129 -7.30 16.01 7.62
N ARG A 130 -8.56 16.41 7.52
CA ARG A 130 -9.54 15.79 6.62
C ARG A 130 -9.83 16.70 5.42
N LEU A 131 -9.77 16.13 4.22
CA LEU A 131 -10.06 16.82 2.95
C LEU A 131 -11.52 16.66 2.54
N THR A 132 -12.04 15.43 2.60
CA THR A 132 -13.43 15.09 2.25
C THR A 132 -14.03 14.13 3.28
N ALA A 133 -15.19 13.52 3.01
CA ALA A 133 -15.73 12.46 3.87
C ALA A 133 -14.90 11.15 3.79
N ASN A 134 -14.14 10.97 2.72
CA ASN A 134 -13.43 9.73 2.39
C ASN A 134 -11.95 9.97 2.01
N SER A 135 -11.39 11.12 2.40
CA SER A 135 -9.98 11.41 2.20
C SER A 135 -9.42 12.29 3.31
N ASP A 136 -8.20 11.96 3.70
CA ASP A 136 -7.45 12.62 4.76
C ASP A 136 -5.96 12.73 4.40
N VAL A 137 -5.24 13.47 5.24
CA VAL A 137 -3.78 13.53 5.22
C VAL A 137 -3.29 12.94 6.53
N GLY A 138 -2.35 12.01 6.46
CA GLY A 138 -1.76 11.35 7.62
C GLY A 138 -0.24 11.41 7.62
N TYR A 139 0.34 11.25 8.80
CA TYR A 139 1.77 11.09 9.03
C TYR A 139 2.07 9.68 9.51
N TYR A 140 3.14 9.09 8.98
CA TYR A 140 3.59 7.75 9.35
C TYR A 140 5.13 7.68 9.39
N ALA A 141 5.70 7.21 10.49
CA ALA A 141 7.12 6.99 10.67
C ALA A 141 7.43 5.57 11.17
N TRP A 142 8.47 4.95 10.63
CA TRP A 142 8.86 3.59 10.96
C TRP A 142 10.36 3.40 11.19
N ARG A 143 10.67 2.39 12.01
CA ARG A 143 12.02 1.90 12.25
C ARG A 143 12.54 1.16 11.04
N CYS A 144 13.77 1.47 10.66
CA CYS A 144 14.52 0.68 9.68
C CYS A 144 15.59 -0.18 10.36
N PRO A 145 15.94 -1.34 9.77
CA PRO A 145 17.03 -2.16 10.27
C PRO A 145 18.32 -1.36 10.37
N LYS A 146 19.02 -1.44 11.51
CA LYS A 146 20.31 -0.76 11.67
C LYS A 146 21.32 -1.28 10.64
N PRO A 147 22.16 -0.42 10.06
CA PRO A 147 22.41 0.99 10.44
C PRO A 147 21.62 2.03 9.62
N LEU A 148 20.54 1.64 8.93
CA LEU A 148 19.73 2.57 8.15
C LEU A 148 19.04 3.60 9.07
N LYS A 149 18.95 4.85 8.62
CA LYS A 149 18.11 5.86 9.28
C LYS A 149 16.63 5.47 9.21
N ASN A 150 15.85 5.86 10.20
CA ASN A 150 14.41 5.68 10.19
C ASN A 150 13.78 6.52 9.08
N ARG A 151 12.58 6.14 8.62
CA ARG A 151 11.85 6.85 7.57
C ARG A 151 10.55 7.42 8.08
N ASP A 152 10.14 8.55 7.50
CA ASP A 152 8.81 9.13 7.64
C ASP A 152 8.18 9.43 6.27
N VAL A 153 6.85 9.57 6.25
CA VAL A 153 6.08 10.06 5.10
C VAL A 153 4.84 10.82 5.58
N VAL A 154 4.46 11.80 4.78
CA VAL A 154 3.16 12.46 4.82
C VAL A 154 2.39 12.03 3.58
N THR A 155 1.25 11.36 3.75
CA THR A 155 0.42 10.89 2.64
C THR A 155 -0.96 11.53 2.65
N LEU A 156 -1.47 11.81 1.46
CA LEU A 156 -2.91 11.93 1.24
C LEU A 156 -3.44 10.53 1.00
N ARG A 157 -4.42 10.10 1.80
CA ARG A 157 -5.10 8.82 1.67
C ARG A 157 -6.55 9.06 1.29
N SER A 158 -7.08 8.18 0.44
CA SER A 158 -8.47 8.20 0.00
C SER A 158 -8.99 6.77 -0.08
N TRP A 159 -10.27 6.57 0.25
CA TRP A 159 -10.91 5.25 0.26
C TRP A 159 -12.26 5.26 -0.44
N LEU A 160 -12.63 4.09 -0.97
CA LEU A 160 -13.86 3.87 -1.71
C LEU A 160 -14.40 2.45 -1.46
N PRO A 161 -15.52 2.32 -0.74
CA PRO A 161 -16.31 1.09 -0.71
C PRO A 161 -17.02 0.85 -2.06
N MET A 162 -17.05 -0.39 -2.52
CA MET A 162 -17.63 -0.81 -3.80
C MET A 162 -18.47 -2.09 -3.65
N GLY A 163 -19.56 -2.01 -2.89
CA GLY A 163 -20.35 -3.21 -2.56
C GLY A 163 -19.63 -4.08 -1.55
N SER A 164 -19.21 -5.29 -1.94
CA SER A 164 -18.45 -6.21 -1.08
C SER A 164 -16.94 -5.91 -1.02
N ASP A 165 -16.46 -5.04 -1.90
CA ASP A 165 -15.05 -4.78 -2.11
C ASP A 165 -14.67 -3.38 -1.62
N TYR A 166 -13.40 -3.18 -1.31
CA TYR A 166 -12.89 -1.91 -0.78
C TYR A 166 -11.56 -1.54 -1.44
N ILE A 167 -11.41 -0.25 -1.73
CA ILE A 167 -10.14 0.31 -2.20
C ILE A 167 -9.67 1.37 -1.21
N ILE A 168 -8.40 1.32 -0.86
CA ILE A 168 -7.70 2.38 -0.11
C ILE A 168 -6.44 2.72 -0.90
N MET A 169 -6.26 3.99 -1.25
CA MET A 169 -5.07 4.45 -1.98
C MET A 169 -4.43 5.61 -1.23
N ASN A 170 -3.12 5.73 -1.36
CA ASN A 170 -2.37 6.86 -0.84
C ASN A 170 -1.17 7.20 -1.73
N TYR A 171 -0.77 8.47 -1.66
CA TYR A 171 0.43 9.00 -2.28
C TYR A 171 0.99 10.15 -1.42
N SER A 172 2.26 10.47 -1.61
CA SER A 172 2.93 11.45 -0.77
C SER A 172 2.60 12.90 -1.15
N VAL A 173 2.36 13.71 -0.13
CA VAL A 173 2.12 15.16 -0.25
C VAL A 173 3.03 15.92 0.68
N LYS A 174 3.30 17.18 0.35
CA LYS A 174 3.95 18.15 1.24
C LYS A 174 2.87 18.85 2.05
N HIS A 175 2.99 18.78 3.36
CA HIS A 175 2.21 19.58 4.28
C HIS A 175 3.13 20.64 4.94
N PRO A 176 2.81 21.95 4.90
CA PRO A 176 3.71 23.02 5.37
C PRO A 176 4.18 22.86 6.82
N LYS A 177 3.31 22.34 7.69
CA LYS A 177 3.60 22.09 9.11
C LYS A 177 4.42 20.81 9.39
N TYR A 178 4.63 19.95 8.39
CA TYR A 178 5.36 18.67 8.53
C TYR A 178 6.52 18.57 7.53
N PRO A 179 7.50 19.50 7.57
CA PRO A 179 8.69 19.45 6.72
C PRO A 179 9.56 18.21 7.04
N PRO A 180 10.50 17.82 6.15
CA PRO A 180 11.47 16.77 6.45
C PRO A 180 12.21 17.01 7.77
N ARG A 181 12.37 15.95 8.56
CA ARG A 181 13.09 15.98 9.84
C ARG A 181 14.56 15.63 9.64
N LYS A 182 15.45 16.16 10.48
CA LYS A 182 16.90 15.92 10.37
C LYS A 182 17.33 14.51 10.81
N ASP A 183 16.55 13.89 11.70
CA ASP A 183 16.83 12.58 12.30
C ASP A 183 16.28 11.40 11.48
N MET A 184 15.55 11.67 10.40
CA MET A 184 14.88 10.66 9.57
C MET A 184 15.06 10.97 8.08
N VAL A 185 14.81 9.97 7.24
CA VAL A 185 14.73 10.13 5.79
C VAL A 185 13.28 10.27 5.39
N ARG A 186 12.92 11.35 4.67
CA ARG A 186 11.59 11.50 4.06
C ARG A 186 11.47 10.56 2.87
N ALA A 187 10.72 9.48 3.04
CA ALA A 187 10.37 8.59 1.93
C ALA A 187 9.26 9.21 1.07
N VAL A 188 9.14 8.72 -0.17
CA VAL A 188 8.07 9.12 -1.09
C VAL A 188 7.32 7.87 -1.54
N SER A 189 6.14 7.65 -0.97
CA SER A 189 5.13 6.80 -1.61
C SER A 189 4.63 7.52 -2.87
N ILE A 190 5.06 7.03 -4.03
CA ILE A 190 4.58 7.52 -5.33
C ILE A 190 3.13 7.08 -5.50
N GLN A 191 2.88 5.80 -5.22
CA GLN A 191 1.54 5.24 -5.21
C GLN A 191 1.53 4.00 -4.32
N THR A 192 0.62 3.92 -3.38
CA THR A 192 0.40 2.72 -2.57
C THR A 192 -1.07 2.51 -2.39
N GLY A 193 -1.52 1.25 -2.38
CA GLY A 193 -2.92 0.96 -2.18
C GLY A 193 -3.21 -0.48 -1.80
N TYR A 194 -4.44 -0.66 -1.36
CA TYR A 194 -5.03 -1.93 -0.98
C TYR A 194 -6.33 -2.09 -1.75
N LEU A 195 -6.47 -3.23 -2.43
CA LEU A 195 -7.76 -3.73 -2.92
C LEU A 195 -8.15 -4.91 -2.04
N ILE A 196 -9.32 -4.84 -1.42
CA ILE A 196 -9.90 -5.91 -0.61
C ILE A 196 -11.12 -6.43 -1.36
N GLU A 197 -11.08 -7.70 -1.76
CA GLU A 197 -12.14 -8.38 -2.52
C GLU A 197 -12.88 -9.32 -1.58
N GLY A 198 -14.18 -9.12 -1.39
CA GLY A 198 -15.00 -10.04 -0.60
C GLY A 198 -15.19 -11.37 -1.32
N THR A 199 -14.76 -12.48 -0.71
CA THR A 199 -14.90 -13.83 -1.31
C THR A 199 -15.98 -14.68 -0.61
N GLY A 200 -16.61 -14.12 0.42
CA GLY A 200 -17.68 -14.75 1.20
C GLY A 200 -17.90 -14.00 2.51
N ALA A 201 -18.87 -14.44 3.32
CA ALA A 201 -19.24 -13.77 4.57
C ALA A 201 -18.13 -13.74 5.64
N LYS A 202 -17.12 -14.61 5.53
CA LYS A 202 -16.00 -14.72 6.47
C LYS A 202 -14.64 -14.78 5.78
N SER A 203 -14.58 -14.40 4.50
CA SER A 203 -13.36 -14.53 3.71
C SER A 203 -13.19 -13.36 2.75
N CYS A 204 -11.96 -12.98 2.50
CA CYS A 204 -11.60 -11.97 1.53
C CYS A 204 -10.24 -12.27 0.91
N THR A 205 -9.91 -11.57 -0.18
CA THR A 205 -8.56 -11.49 -0.71
C THR A 205 -8.08 -10.06 -0.63
N ILE A 206 -6.82 -9.85 -0.24
CA ILE A 206 -6.21 -8.53 -0.30
C ILE A 206 -5.08 -8.50 -1.32
N THR A 207 -5.09 -7.49 -2.17
CA THR A 207 -3.98 -7.13 -3.04
C THR A 207 -3.39 -5.81 -2.57
N TYR A 208 -2.14 -5.85 -2.13
CA TYR A 208 -1.34 -4.69 -1.79
C TYR A 208 -0.45 -4.31 -2.98
N LEU A 209 -0.50 -3.04 -3.37
CA LEU A 209 0.36 -2.47 -4.40
C LEU A 209 1.15 -1.32 -3.79
N ALA A 210 2.45 -1.27 -4.07
CA ALA A 210 3.32 -0.21 -3.59
C ALA A 210 4.43 0.12 -4.58
N GLN A 211 4.44 1.37 -5.04
CA GLN A 211 5.55 2.02 -5.71
C GLN A 211 6.06 3.11 -4.76
N VAL A 212 7.22 2.85 -4.17
CA VAL A 212 7.80 3.71 -3.13
C VAL A 212 9.24 4.00 -3.50
N ASP A 213 9.62 5.27 -3.46
CA ASP A 213 11.00 5.68 -3.38
C ASP A 213 11.35 5.81 -1.88
N PRO A 214 12.09 4.83 -1.31
CA PRO A 214 12.45 4.85 0.11
C PRO A 214 13.40 6.00 0.46
N LYS A 215 13.93 6.69 -0.56
CA LYS A 215 14.95 7.71 -0.52
C LYS A 215 16.24 7.27 0.16
N GLY A 216 17.29 7.99 -0.24
CA GLY A 216 18.66 7.63 0.04
C GLY A 216 19.19 6.48 -0.81
N SER A 217 20.50 6.29 -0.78
CA SER A 217 21.16 5.22 -1.53
C SER A 217 21.14 3.93 -0.71
N LEU A 218 20.13 3.08 -0.91
CA LEU A 218 20.05 1.83 -0.13
C LEU A 218 21.18 0.84 -0.51
N PRO A 219 21.77 0.13 0.47
CA PRO A 219 22.69 -0.97 0.19
C PRO A 219 22.05 -2.09 -0.65
N LYS A 220 22.85 -2.75 -1.50
CA LYS A 220 22.39 -3.87 -2.35
C LYS A 220 21.70 -5.00 -1.56
N TRP A 221 22.19 -5.29 -0.35
CA TRP A 221 21.61 -6.33 0.50
C TRP A 221 20.18 -5.98 0.97
N VAL A 222 19.88 -4.69 1.17
CA VAL A 222 18.54 -4.19 1.54
C VAL A 222 17.59 -4.36 0.36
N VAL A 223 18.01 -3.90 -0.83
CA VAL A 223 17.22 -4.00 -2.06
C VAL A 223 16.86 -5.46 -2.32
N ASN A 224 17.82 -6.37 -2.22
CA ASN A 224 17.62 -7.81 -2.46
C ASN A 224 16.70 -8.49 -1.43
N LYS A 225 16.69 -8.05 -0.16
CA LYS A 225 15.84 -8.65 0.89
C LYS A 225 14.44 -8.04 1.00
N SER A 226 14.29 -6.77 0.64
CA SER A 226 13.08 -5.98 0.89
C SER A 226 11.83 -6.56 0.21
N SER A 227 11.91 -6.86 -1.09
CA SER A 227 10.78 -7.39 -1.87
C SER A 227 10.47 -8.86 -1.56
N GLN A 228 11.48 -9.66 -1.22
CA GLN A 228 11.32 -11.10 -1.00
C GLN A 228 10.76 -11.45 0.39
N PHE A 229 11.08 -10.66 1.42
CA PHE A 229 10.79 -11.06 2.81
C PHE A 229 9.94 -10.05 3.58
N LEU A 230 10.10 -8.74 3.36
CA LEU A 230 9.43 -7.74 4.19
C LEU A 230 7.93 -7.65 3.88
N ALA A 231 7.58 -7.65 2.59
CA ALA A 231 6.18 -7.53 2.18
C ALA A 231 5.32 -8.74 2.60
N PRO A 232 5.72 -10.00 2.35
CA PRO A 232 5.03 -11.17 2.89
C PRO A 232 4.88 -11.16 4.42
N LYS A 233 5.94 -10.79 5.15
CA LYS A 233 5.93 -10.76 6.62
C LYS A 233 4.98 -9.68 7.14
N ALA A 234 4.94 -8.51 6.51
CA ALA A 234 4.01 -7.44 6.84
C ALA A 234 2.55 -7.85 6.61
N MET A 235 2.25 -8.46 5.45
CA MET A 235 0.92 -8.96 5.13
C MET A 235 0.46 -10.02 6.14
N LYS A 236 1.34 -10.96 6.52
CA LYS A 236 1.05 -11.98 7.54
C LYS A 236 0.79 -11.37 8.93
N LYS A 237 1.54 -10.34 9.33
CA LYS A 237 1.31 -9.61 10.58
C LYS A 237 -0.06 -8.92 10.57
N MET A 238 -0.41 -8.24 9.49
CA MET A 238 -1.73 -7.62 9.30
C MET A 238 -2.86 -8.65 9.37
N TYR A 239 -2.71 -9.81 8.70
CA TYR A 239 -3.68 -10.90 8.82
C TYR A 239 -3.88 -11.37 10.26
N LYS A 240 -2.78 -11.62 11.01
CA LYS A 240 -2.86 -11.94 12.45
C LYS A 240 -3.53 -10.84 13.26
N ALA A 241 -3.34 -9.57 12.89
CA ALA A 241 -4.00 -8.44 13.53
C ALA A 241 -5.51 -8.45 13.30
N CYS A 242 -5.97 -8.88 12.12
CA CYS A 242 -7.39 -9.03 11.81
C CYS A 242 -8.08 -10.06 12.69
N LEU A 243 -7.44 -11.20 12.94
CA LEU A 243 -7.99 -12.23 13.81
C LEU A 243 -8.24 -11.72 15.24
N LYS A 244 -7.40 -10.80 15.72
CA LYS A 244 -7.48 -10.22 17.07
C LYS A 244 -8.29 -8.93 17.14
N TYR A 245 -8.64 -8.33 16.00
CA TYR A 245 -9.25 -7.00 15.95
C TYR A 245 -10.63 -6.92 16.59
N PRO A 246 -11.59 -7.83 16.34
CA PRO A 246 -12.93 -7.73 16.92
C PRO A 246 -12.91 -7.65 18.45
N GLU A 247 -12.13 -8.52 19.10
CA GLU A 247 -11.99 -8.53 20.56
C GLU A 247 -11.29 -7.28 21.09
N TRP A 248 -10.26 -6.80 20.38
CA TRP A 248 -9.58 -5.57 20.76
C TRP A 248 -10.52 -4.37 20.63
N LYS A 249 -11.20 -4.22 19.49
CA LYS A 249 -12.06 -3.08 19.18
C LYS A 249 -13.26 -2.98 20.13
N GLN A 250 -13.79 -4.12 20.59
CA GLN A 250 -14.84 -4.16 21.61
C GLN A 250 -14.44 -3.45 22.91
N LYS A 251 -13.14 -3.40 23.22
CA LYS A 251 -12.58 -2.77 24.42
C LYS A 251 -12.08 -1.33 24.19
N HIS A 252 -12.08 -0.85 22.95
CA HIS A 252 -11.49 0.43 22.54
C HIS A 252 -12.46 1.20 21.63
N ASP A 253 -13.53 1.73 22.23
CA ASP A 253 -14.59 2.48 21.56
C ASP A 253 -15.13 1.77 20.30
N PRO A 254 -15.89 0.66 20.46
CA PRO A 254 -16.32 -0.18 19.33
C PRO A 254 -17.14 0.55 18.26
N HIS A 255 -17.87 1.59 18.68
CA HIS A 255 -18.72 2.39 17.81
C HIS A 255 -17.96 3.55 17.13
N PHE A 256 -16.72 3.83 17.54
CA PHE A 256 -15.89 4.88 16.95
C PHE A 256 -15.10 4.32 15.76
N LYS A 257 -15.68 4.54 14.57
CA LYS A 257 -15.16 4.13 13.27
C LYS A 257 -15.36 5.26 12.25
N PRO A 258 -14.61 6.36 12.34
CA PRO A 258 -14.81 7.55 11.51
C PRO A 258 -14.61 7.31 10.00
N TRP A 259 -13.93 6.23 9.61
CA TRP A 259 -13.81 5.80 8.22
C TRP A 259 -15.10 5.18 7.64
N LEU A 260 -16.02 4.70 8.50
CA LEU A 260 -17.37 4.26 8.12
C LEU A 260 -18.41 5.36 8.35
N PHE A 261 -18.22 6.16 9.40
CA PHE A 261 -19.13 7.20 9.87
C PHE A 261 -18.41 8.56 9.93
N PRO A 262 -18.26 9.27 8.79
CA PRO A 262 -17.43 10.47 8.69
C PRO A 262 -17.80 11.60 9.66
N GLU A 263 -19.05 11.65 10.10
CA GLU A 263 -19.56 12.58 11.12
C GLU A 263 -18.90 12.39 12.49
N GLN A 264 -18.30 11.23 12.76
CA GLN A 264 -17.53 10.98 13.97
C GLN A 264 -16.12 11.59 13.92
N SER A 265 -15.65 12.02 12.74
CA SER A 265 -14.30 12.53 12.56
C SER A 265 -14.07 13.78 13.41
N ARG A 266 -13.02 13.74 14.24
CA ARG A 266 -12.55 14.86 15.07
C ARG A 266 -11.42 15.65 14.40
N LEU A 267 -11.10 15.33 13.16
CA LEU A 267 -9.99 15.95 12.43
C LEU A 267 -10.36 17.36 11.95
N PRO A 268 -9.42 18.32 11.97
CA PRO A 268 -9.65 19.61 11.37
C PRO A 268 -9.85 19.46 9.85
N ALA A 269 -10.70 20.30 9.28
CA ALA A 269 -10.82 20.42 7.83
C ALA A 269 -9.53 21.03 7.26
N LEU A 270 -9.10 20.52 6.10
CA LEU A 270 -7.87 20.93 5.43
C LEU A 270 -8.20 21.28 3.97
N ALA A 271 -7.72 22.42 3.49
CA ALA A 271 -7.91 22.81 2.09
C ALA A 271 -6.85 22.14 1.20
N LEU A 272 -7.26 21.55 0.07
CA LEU A 272 -6.34 20.89 -0.87
C LEU A 272 -5.23 21.84 -1.36
N SER A 273 -5.51 23.14 -1.47
CA SER A 273 -4.56 24.18 -1.86
C SER A 273 -3.40 24.39 -0.87
N GLU A 274 -3.55 23.93 0.38
CA GLU A 274 -2.47 23.95 1.38
C GLU A 274 -1.44 22.85 1.15
N LEU A 275 -1.77 21.85 0.33
CA LEU A 275 -0.91 20.73 0.00
C LEU A 275 -0.23 20.96 -1.35
N SER A 276 0.96 20.39 -1.50
CA SER A 276 1.61 20.26 -2.81
C SER A 276 2.11 18.84 -3.03
N LEU A 277 2.28 18.45 -4.28
CA LEU A 277 2.75 17.11 -4.62
C LEU A 277 4.19 16.90 -4.12
N GLN A 278 4.44 15.77 -3.47
CA GLN A 278 5.79 15.41 -3.05
C GLN A 278 6.51 14.69 -4.19
N HIS A 279 7.31 15.46 -4.94
CA HIS A 279 8.22 14.88 -5.93
C HIS A 279 9.45 14.29 -5.27
N ALA A 280 9.84 13.09 -5.72
CA ALA A 280 11.04 12.40 -5.29
C ALA A 280 12.29 13.27 -5.48
N ASP A 281 12.46 13.90 -6.65
CA ASP A 281 13.68 14.65 -7.00
C ASP A 281 13.84 15.96 -6.20
N SER A 282 12.79 16.38 -5.48
CA SER A 282 12.81 17.61 -4.67
C SER A 282 13.31 17.42 -3.24
N LEU A 283 13.69 16.20 -2.86
CA LEU A 283 14.22 15.87 -1.53
C LEU A 283 15.73 15.62 -1.59
N GLU A 284 16.44 15.97 -0.52
CA GLU A 284 17.85 15.65 -0.37
C GLU A 284 18.07 14.13 -0.39
N ASN A 285 19.05 13.69 -1.18
CA ASN A 285 19.46 12.28 -1.23
C ASN A 285 20.50 12.01 -0.14
N ILE A 286 20.20 11.07 0.76
CA ILE A 286 21.11 10.64 1.82
C ILE A 286 21.81 9.35 1.37
N ASP A 287 23.11 9.40 1.10
CA ASP A 287 23.86 8.21 0.68
C ASP A 287 24.07 7.23 1.84
N GLU A 288 23.41 6.08 1.77
CA GLU A 288 23.50 4.98 2.74
C GLU A 288 24.16 3.73 2.11
N SER A 289 24.73 3.83 0.90
CA SER A 289 25.06 2.67 0.07
C SER A 289 26.24 1.86 0.62
N SER A 290 27.11 2.51 1.39
CA SER A 290 28.28 1.93 2.03
C SER A 290 27.98 1.20 3.34
N LEU A 291 26.71 1.17 3.79
CA LEU A 291 26.32 0.57 5.05
C LEU A 291 26.32 -0.96 4.99
N ALA A 292 27.13 -1.58 5.85
CA ALA A 292 27.20 -3.03 6.01
C ALA A 292 26.02 -3.58 6.84
N GLU A 293 25.60 -4.81 6.54
CA GLU A 293 24.57 -5.51 7.29
C GLU A 293 25.06 -5.81 8.72
N SER A 294 24.31 -5.38 9.74
CA SER A 294 24.59 -5.72 11.14
C SER A 294 23.98 -7.10 11.49
N LYS A 295 24.70 -7.92 12.27
CA LYS A 295 24.26 -9.27 12.66
C LYS A 295 23.19 -9.29 13.77
N GLU A 296 22.85 -8.14 14.35
CA GLU A 296 22.07 -8.04 15.58
C GLU A 296 20.55 -8.24 15.41
N ASP A 297 20.00 -8.11 14.20
CA ASP A 297 18.54 -8.16 13.98
C ASP A 297 17.98 -9.59 13.77
N ARG A 298 18.79 -10.63 14.00
CA ARG A 298 18.31 -12.03 14.03
C ARG A 298 17.54 -12.40 15.31
N GLY A 299 17.45 -11.49 16.29
CA GLY A 299 17.08 -11.79 17.67
C GLY A 299 15.65 -11.52 18.14
N GLU A 300 14.82 -10.74 17.43
CA GLU A 300 13.45 -10.41 17.90
C GLU A 300 12.38 -11.01 16.98
N GLY A 301 12.27 -12.32 17.09
CA GLY A 301 11.22 -13.13 16.47
C GLY A 301 11.21 -14.50 17.13
N SER A 302 11.20 -14.51 18.47
CA SER A 302 10.77 -15.70 19.21
C SER A 302 9.30 -15.92 18.82
N ASP A 303 9.12 -16.84 17.89
CA ASP A 303 7.85 -17.50 17.64
C ASP A 303 7.54 -18.34 18.88
N GLU A 304 6.94 -17.72 19.90
CA GLU A 304 6.04 -18.42 20.82
C GLU A 304 4.61 -18.13 20.37
N ASP A 305 4.02 -19.10 19.66
CA ASP A 305 2.82 -19.76 20.16
C ASP A 305 2.53 -20.96 19.28
N SER A 306 2.84 -22.12 19.84
CA SER A 306 2.29 -23.42 19.47
C SER A 306 0.77 -23.35 19.60
N LEU A 307 0.05 -23.46 18.48
CA LEU A 307 -1.36 -23.82 18.51
C LEU A 307 -1.45 -25.34 18.70
N THR A 308 -1.59 -25.76 19.95
CA THR A 308 -2.43 -26.90 20.33
C THR A 308 -3.86 -26.43 20.54
#